data_AF-A0AAD8KNX3-F1
#
_entry.id   AF-A0AAD8KNX3-F1
#
_cell.length_a   1.000
_cell.length_b   1.000
_cell.length_c   1.000
_cell.angle_alpha   90.00
_cell.angle_beta   90.00
_cell.angle_gamma   90.00
#
_symmetry.space_group_name_H-M   'P 1'
#
loop_
_entity.id
_entity.type
_entity.pdbx_description
1 polymer ?
#
loop_
_entity_poly.entity_id
_entity_poly.type
_entity_poly.pdbx_seq_one_letter_code
_entity_poly.pdbx_strand_id
1 'polypeptide(L)'
;MVGFEINDVPFNVDGWGPPESATTASILNHSVNVPFAPFSRSDKLGRIADWTRSNYNQNRSNNRNNNPADLAFDFTTDDSFGGGLNADEDSTFRLVDGKPPPRPKFGPKWRFQNNRNQLPQRRDEEVEAKKREAEKQRARRDRLYNANRSGGNNPRREAAVFKSSVDIQPEWNMLDQIPFSTFTKLSYTVPEPEDLITCGSLEFYDKSYDRTTPKNERRLERFKNRNFFKVTTTDDPIIRRLANEDKATVFATDSILSTLMCAPRSVYSWDIVIQRVGNKLFFDKRDGSQLDLLSVNETSQEPLPEAKDDINSAHSLSVEAAYINQNFSQQVLHRDGKKVSFEELNPFATEGEEVASVGYRYRRWKLDNDVSLVARCEVQSVLEVNNQKSYLTVNALNEFDPKYSGVDWRRKLDTQRGAVLATELKNNANKLAKWTAQAILASADMMKLGYVTRVHPRDHFNHVILAVVGYKPKEFAGQINLNTSNMWGIVKAIVDLCMKLNEGKAFA
;
A
#
# COMPACT_ATOMS: atom_id res chain seq x y z
N MET A 1 73.00 25.00 -26.29
CA MET A 1 72.46 25.61 -25.06
C MET A 1 71.54 24.56 -24.45
N VAL A 2 71.97 23.90 -23.37
CA VAL A 2 71.20 22.82 -22.74
C VAL A 2 70.15 23.49 -21.87
N GLY A 3 68.87 23.33 -22.23
CA GLY A 3 67.76 23.92 -21.50
C GLY A 3 67.50 23.16 -20.21
N PHE A 4 67.46 23.87 -19.09
CA PHE A 4 66.93 23.34 -17.83
C PHE A 4 65.47 23.77 -17.75
N GLU A 5 64.56 22.82 -17.92
CA GLU A 5 63.13 23.07 -17.71
C GLU A 5 62.85 23.14 -16.20
N ILE A 6 62.16 24.19 -15.79
CA ILE A 6 61.71 24.34 -14.40
C ILE A 6 60.47 23.48 -14.24
N ASN A 7 60.56 22.45 -13.38
CA ASN A 7 59.45 21.58 -13.07
C ASN A 7 58.36 22.34 -12.31
N ASP A 8 57.10 22.03 -12.60
CA ASP A 8 55.94 22.63 -11.96
C ASP A 8 55.88 22.23 -10.47
N VAL A 9 55.87 23.23 -9.58
CA VAL A 9 55.72 23.02 -8.13
C VAL A 9 54.31 23.44 -7.73
N PRO A 10 53.51 22.53 -7.14
CA PRO A 10 52.15 22.85 -6.72
C PRO A 10 52.15 23.92 -5.64
N PHE A 11 51.32 24.94 -5.81
CA PHE A 11 51.15 26.03 -4.85
C PHE A 11 49.90 25.80 -4.01
N ASN A 12 50.05 25.82 -2.69
CA ASN A 12 48.93 25.76 -1.74
C ASN A 12 48.83 27.10 -1.00
N VAL A 13 47.70 27.79 -1.18
CA VAL A 13 47.45 29.12 -0.61
C VAL A 13 47.20 29.03 0.90
N ASP A 14 46.51 27.98 1.33
CA ASP A 14 45.95 27.87 2.68
C ASP A 14 46.82 27.02 3.62
N GLY A 15 47.98 26.56 3.15
CA GLY A 15 48.93 25.82 3.98
C GLY A 15 50.19 25.37 3.24
N TRP A 16 51.05 24.67 3.96
CA TRP A 16 52.30 24.11 3.42
C TRP A 16 52.15 22.65 2.93
N GLY A 17 50.94 22.10 2.99
CA GLY A 17 50.62 20.71 2.60
C GLY A 17 50.15 20.56 1.14
N PRO A 18 49.79 19.36 0.69
CA PRO A 18 49.25 19.15 -0.65
C PRO A 18 47.92 19.91 -0.85
N PRO A 19 47.66 20.50 -2.02
CA PRO A 19 46.44 21.24 -2.29
C PRO A 19 45.20 20.32 -2.34
N GLU A 20 44.07 20.79 -1.81
CA GLU A 20 42.84 19.99 -1.65
C GLU A 20 42.09 19.68 -2.97
N SER A 21 42.41 20.39 -4.07
CA SER A 21 41.61 20.35 -5.31
C SER A 21 42.45 20.03 -6.55
N ALA A 22 42.21 18.86 -7.14
CA ALA A 22 42.47 18.43 -8.53
C ALA A 22 43.88 18.62 -9.15
N THR A 23 44.84 19.20 -8.44
CA THR A 23 46.24 19.37 -8.86
C THR A 23 47.15 18.27 -8.30
N THR A 24 46.67 17.44 -7.38
CA THR A 24 47.32 16.16 -7.02
C THR A 24 47.33 15.16 -8.17
N ALA A 25 46.45 15.33 -9.17
CA ALA A 25 46.42 14.52 -10.39
C ALA A 25 47.68 14.70 -11.26
N SER A 26 48.31 15.89 -11.26
CA SER A 26 49.55 16.12 -12.02
C SER A 26 50.80 15.66 -11.26
N ILE A 27 50.78 15.65 -9.93
CA ILE A 27 51.94 15.28 -9.10
C ILE A 27 52.15 13.75 -9.06
N LEU A 28 51.08 12.96 -9.15
CA LEU A 28 51.15 11.51 -8.92
C LEU A 28 51.04 10.64 -10.17
N ASN A 29 50.84 11.20 -11.38
CA ASN A 29 50.59 10.41 -12.60
C ASN A 29 49.49 9.32 -12.42
N HIS A 30 48.62 9.49 -11.43
CA HIS A 30 47.60 8.51 -11.07
C HIS A 30 46.24 9.06 -11.51
N SER A 31 45.59 8.30 -12.37
CA SER A 31 44.25 8.58 -12.90
C SER A 31 43.25 8.68 -11.74
N VAL A 32 42.62 9.85 -11.60
CA VAL A 32 41.61 10.17 -10.57
C VAL A 32 40.41 9.22 -10.57
N ASN A 33 40.19 8.47 -11.67
CA ASN A 33 39.05 7.59 -11.86
C ASN A 33 39.28 6.13 -11.42
N VAL A 34 40.38 5.81 -10.72
CA VAL A 34 40.66 4.45 -10.24
C VAL A 34 40.62 4.44 -8.71
N PRO A 35 39.73 3.65 -8.08
CA PRO A 35 39.74 3.47 -6.62
C PRO A 35 41.12 3.04 -6.14
N PHE A 36 41.67 3.78 -5.18
CA PHE A 36 42.98 3.46 -4.62
C PHE A 36 42.87 2.26 -3.66
N ALA A 37 43.67 1.23 -3.92
CA ALA A 37 43.88 0.12 -3.01
C ALA A 37 45.39 -0.04 -2.77
N PRO A 38 45.87 0.00 -1.52
CA PRO A 38 47.28 -0.24 -1.25
C PRO A 38 47.60 -1.70 -1.57
N PHE A 39 48.78 -2.02 -2.13
CA PHE A 39 49.19 -3.41 -2.35
C PHE A 39 50.71 -3.55 -2.22
N SER A 40 51.19 -4.76 -1.94
CA SER A 40 52.62 -5.06 -1.96
C SER A 40 52.98 -5.93 -3.16
N ARG A 41 54.01 -5.53 -3.92
CA ARG A 41 54.53 -6.34 -5.04
C ARG A 41 55.22 -7.64 -4.59
N SER A 42 55.52 -7.77 -3.30
CA SER A 42 56.11 -8.99 -2.73
C SER A 42 55.07 -10.05 -2.38
N ASP A 43 53.78 -9.76 -2.49
CA ASP A 43 52.73 -10.68 -2.10
C ASP A 43 52.67 -11.87 -3.05
N LYS A 44 52.42 -13.05 -2.47
CA LYS A 44 52.41 -14.29 -3.24
C LYS A 44 51.18 -14.33 -4.16
N LEU A 45 51.43 -14.35 -5.47
CA LEU A 45 50.40 -14.45 -6.49
C LEU A 45 49.98 -15.92 -6.72
N GLY A 46 48.67 -16.16 -6.89
CA GLY A 46 48.09 -17.47 -7.20
C GLY A 46 47.22 -18.04 -6.08
N ARG A 47 45.89 -17.90 -6.22
CA ARG A 47 44.88 -18.63 -5.44
C ARG A 47 43.95 -19.36 -6.42
N ILE A 48 43.53 -20.57 -6.06
CA ILE A 48 42.59 -21.36 -6.86
C ILE A 48 41.17 -21.04 -6.38
N ALA A 49 40.29 -20.65 -7.29
CA ALA A 49 38.85 -20.59 -7.04
C ALA A 49 38.23 -21.95 -7.41
N ASP A 50 37.65 -22.66 -6.45
CA ASP A 50 37.03 -23.97 -6.63
C ASP A 50 35.64 -23.97 -6.01
N TRP A 51 34.62 -23.88 -6.88
CA TRP A 51 33.19 -23.84 -6.50
C TRP A 51 32.61 -25.24 -6.22
N THR A 52 33.41 -26.31 -6.27
CA THR A 52 32.94 -27.69 -6.05
C THR A 52 33.28 -28.25 -4.67
N ARG A 53 34.09 -27.55 -3.87
CA ARG A 53 34.51 -28.01 -2.54
C ARG A 53 33.51 -27.64 -1.44
N SER A 54 32.93 -28.65 -0.81
CA SER A 54 32.08 -28.51 0.37
C SER A 54 32.87 -28.00 1.59
N ASN A 55 32.34 -26.98 2.27
CA ASN A 55 32.91 -26.16 3.35
C ASN A 55 33.28 -26.92 4.65
N TYR A 56 34.16 -27.93 4.61
CA TYR A 56 34.58 -28.65 5.82
C TYR A 56 35.94 -28.25 6.38
N ASN A 57 36.66 -27.28 5.78
CA ASN A 57 37.98 -26.86 6.28
C ASN A 57 38.24 -25.33 6.26
N GLN A 58 37.20 -24.50 6.35
CA GLN A 58 37.39 -23.03 6.42
C GLN A 58 38.08 -22.55 7.72
N ASN A 59 38.06 -23.35 8.79
CA ASN A 59 38.55 -22.88 10.11
C ASN A 59 40.08 -22.85 10.29
N ARG A 60 40.89 -23.23 9.29
CA ARG A 60 42.37 -23.15 9.43
C ARG A 60 43.06 -22.13 8.53
N SER A 61 42.38 -21.53 7.55
CA SER A 61 43.03 -20.60 6.60
C SER A 61 42.50 -19.16 6.63
N ASN A 62 41.34 -18.89 7.21
CA ASN A 62 40.78 -17.53 7.21
C ASN A 62 41.47 -16.56 8.18
N ASN A 63 42.29 -17.06 9.11
CA ASN A 63 42.94 -16.19 10.09
C ASN A 63 44.25 -15.55 9.59
N ARG A 64 44.59 -15.66 8.30
CA ARG A 64 45.88 -15.19 7.79
C ARG A 64 45.86 -14.06 6.77
N ASN A 65 44.76 -13.69 6.13
CA ASN A 65 44.83 -12.74 5.02
C ASN A 65 43.59 -11.82 4.91
N ASN A 66 43.23 -11.11 5.97
CA ASN A 66 42.51 -9.84 5.79
C ASN A 66 43.58 -8.75 5.64
N ASN A 67 44.20 -8.71 4.46
CA ASN A 67 45.10 -7.62 4.13
C ASN A 67 44.19 -6.39 3.91
N PRO A 68 44.35 -5.28 4.63
CA PRO A 68 43.47 -4.11 4.51
C PRO A 68 43.43 -3.51 3.08
N ALA A 69 44.41 -3.87 2.26
CA ALA A 69 44.47 -3.72 0.81
C ALA A 69 43.25 -4.25 0.04
N ASP A 70 42.75 -5.43 0.41
CA ASP A 70 41.72 -6.15 -0.34
C ASP A 70 40.31 -5.61 -0.05
N LEU A 71 40.14 -4.75 0.98
CA LEU A 71 38.85 -4.17 1.36
C LEU A 71 38.26 -3.26 0.27
N ALA A 72 39.11 -2.57 -0.51
CA ALA A 72 38.65 -1.71 -1.60
C ALA A 72 38.01 -2.49 -2.78
N PHE A 73 38.20 -3.82 -2.81
CA PHE A 73 37.63 -4.72 -3.81
C PHE A 73 36.80 -5.85 -3.18
N ASP A 74 36.51 -5.76 -1.87
CA ASP A 74 35.60 -6.67 -1.18
C ASP A 74 34.16 -6.17 -1.31
N PHE A 75 33.53 -6.52 -2.43
CA PHE A 75 32.14 -6.15 -2.72
C PHE A 75 31.11 -7.02 -1.98
N THR A 76 31.53 -7.85 -1.03
CA THR A 76 30.61 -8.70 -0.24
C THR A 76 30.04 -7.98 0.98
N THR A 77 30.60 -6.83 1.35
CA THR A 77 30.22 -6.09 2.58
C THR A 77 29.76 -4.65 2.34
N ASP A 78 29.88 -4.11 1.12
CA ASP A 78 29.41 -2.76 0.79
C ASP A 78 28.10 -2.80 -0.02
N ASP A 79 27.02 -2.34 0.59
CA ASP A 79 25.66 -2.25 0.02
C ASP A 79 25.51 -1.08 -0.99
N SER A 80 26.57 -0.29 -1.18
CA SER A 80 26.54 0.96 -1.97
C SER A 80 26.87 0.78 -3.46
N PHE A 81 27.48 -0.35 -3.84
CA PHE A 81 27.69 -0.72 -5.24
C PHE A 81 26.66 -1.79 -5.64
N GLY A 82 25.55 -1.33 -6.21
CA GLY A 82 24.43 -2.18 -6.66
C GLY A 82 24.90 -3.29 -7.60
N GLY A 83 24.90 -4.52 -7.08
CA GLY A 83 25.27 -5.72 -7.81
C GLY A 83 25.82 -6.78 -6.88
N GLY A 84 24.97 -7.36 -6.04
CA GLY A 84 25.28 -8.56 -5.26
C GLY A 84 25.60 -9.72 -6.20
N LEU A 85 26.85 -9.80 -6.66
CA LEU A 85 27.31 -10.79 -7.63
C LEU A 85 27.47 -12.21 -7.04
N ASN A 86 26.97 -12.47 -5.83
CA ASN A 86 26.98 -13.79 -5.19
C ASN A 86 25.66 -14.13 -4.45
N ALA A 87 24.52 -13.55 -4.83
CA ALA A 87 23.22 -13.94 -4.25
C ALA A 87 22.62 -15.22 -4.89
N ASP A 88 23.19 -15.69 -6.01
CA ASP A 88 22.64 -16.78 -6.80
C ASP A 88 23.48 -18.08 -6.76
N GLU A 89 24.19 -18.39 -5.66
CA GLU A 89 24.66 -19.76 -5.41
C GLU A 89 23.54 -20.66 -4.83
N ASP A 90 22.34 -20.47 -5.34
CA ASP A 90 21.17 -21.19 -4.90
C ASP A 90 21.09 -22.50 -5.69
N SER A 91 21.48 -23.61 -5.06
CA SER A 91 21.35 -24.98 -5.59
C SER A 91 19.87 -25.41 -5.79
N THR A 92 18.95 -24.46 -5.78
CA THR A 92 17.49 -24.59 -5.82
C THR A 92 16.96 -24.80 -7.24
N PHE A 93 17.71 -24.40 -8.27
CA PHE A 93 17.36 -24.72 -9.66
C PHE A 93 17.60 -26.20 -9.97
N ARG A 94 16.53 -26.91 -10.39
CA ARG A 94 16.62 -28.28 -10.91
C ARG A 94 16.42 -28.29 -12.42
N LEU A 95 17.31 -28.97 -13.14
CA LEU A 95 17.15 -29.23 -14.58
C LEU A 95 15.95 -30.15 -14.82
N VAL A 96 14.99 -29.73 -15.64
CA VAL A 96 13.78 -30.51 -15.95
C VAL A 96 14.11 -31.57 -17.01
N ASP A 97 14.15 -32.84 -16.62
CA ASP A 97 14.28 -33.97 -17.56
C ASP A 97 12.91 -34.28 -18.21
N GLY A 98 12.85 -34.27 -19.54
CA GLY A 98 11.63 -34.44 -20.33
C GLY A 98 11.14 -35.89 -20.48
N LYS A 99 11.65 -36.83 -19.67
CA LYS A 99 11.25 -38.24 -19.72
C LYS A 99 10.17 -38.55 -18.67
N PRO A 100 9.09 -39.24 -19.04
CA PRO A 100 8.01 -39.57 -18.11
C PRO A 100 8.51 -40.48 -16.98
N PRO A 101 8.08 -40.26 -15.72
CA PRO A 101 8.54 -41.02 -14.58
C PRO A 101 8.08 -42.50 -14.67
N PRO A 102 8.96 -43.48 -14.38
CA PRO A 102 8.58 -44.89 -14.41
C PRO A 102 7.59 -45.21 -13.28
N ARG A 103 6.52 -45.93 -13.62
CA ARG A 103 5.48 -46.34 -12.67
C ARG A 103 6.04 -47.33 -11.63
N PRO A 104 5.82 -47.12 -10.33
CA PRO A 104 6.22 -48.10 -9.32
C PRO A 104 5.31 -49.34 -9.39
N LYS A 105 5.89 -50.47 -9.81
CA LYS A 105 5.33 -51.80 -9.56
C LYS A 105 5.80 -52.24 -8.17
N PHE A 106 4.94 -52.24 -7.15
CA PHE A 106 5.03 -53.21 -6.04
C PHE A 106 3.71 -53.25 -5.26
N GLY A 107 3.16 -54.46 -5.15
CA GLY A 107 1.85 -54.78 -4.57
C GLY A 107 1.83 -54.94 -3.04
N PRO A 108 0.68 -55.38 -2.49
CA PRO A 108 0.36 -55.27 -1.08
C PRO A 108 0.97 -56.42 -0.26
N LYS A 109 1.63 -56.09 0.86
CA LYS A 109 1.96 -57.06 1.90
C LYS A 109 1.55 -56.55 3.26
N TRP A 110 0.33 -56.94 3.64
CA TRP A 110 -0.04 -57.21 5.02
C TRP A 110 0.93 -58.22 5.62
N ARG A 111 1.47 -57.93 6.81
CA ARG A 111 1.95 -58.95 7.75
C ARG A 111 1.48 -58.58 9.15
N PHE A 112 0.46 -59.30 9.60
CA PHE A 112 0.20 -59.55 11.01
C PHE A 112 1.21 -60.59 11.51
N GLN A 113 1.81 -60.40 12.68
CA GLN A 113 2.24 -61.52 13.51
C GLN A 113 2.12 -61.19 15.01
N ASN A 114 1.25 -61.98 15.64
CA ASN A 114 0.89 -62.14 17.05
C ASN A 114 2.06 -62.31 18.04
N ASN A 115 1.89 -61.80 19.27
CA ASN A 115 1.72 -62.59 20.52
C ASN A 115 1.45 -61.63 21.70
N ARG A 116 0.23 -61.52 22.25
CA ARG A 116 -0.45 -62.38 23.24
C ARG A 116 0.15 -62.28 24.67
N ASN A 117 -0.53 -61.54 25.55
CA ASN A 117 -1.04 -62.08 26.83
C ASN A 117 -2.10 -61.19 27.48
N GLN A 118 -3.09 -61.87 28.06
CA GLN A 118 -4.30 -61.35 28.67
C GLN A 118 -4.04 -60.81 30.09
N LEU A 119 -4.74 -59.75 30.50
CA LEU A 119 -5.61 -59.70 31.69
C LEU A 119 -6.28 -58.30 31.80
N PRO A 120 -7.49 -58.18 32.38
CA PRO A 120 -8.34 -57.01 32.26
C PRO A 120 -8.17 -56.08 33.46
N GLN A 121 -7.72 -54.84 33.24
CA GLN A 121 -7.84 -53.82 34.29
C GLN A 121 -7.92 -52.39 33.73
N ARG A 122 -9.04 -51.76 34.09
CA ARG A 122 -9.21 -50.35 34.41
C ARG A 122 -9.07 -49.34 33.26
N ARG A 123 -10.27 -48.99 32.79
CA ARG A 123 -10.87 -47.68 32.45
C ARG A 123 -10.19 -46.36 32.93
N ASP A 124 -9.03 -46.41 33.57
CA ASP A 124 -8.29 -45.26 34.10
C ASP A 124 -7.19 -44.78 33.13
N GLU A 125 -6.66 -45.66 32.27
CA GLU A 125 -5.61 -45.33 31.29
C GLU A 125 -6.10 -44.42 30.15
N GLU A 126 -7.38 -44.54 29.75
CA GLU A 126 -7.98 -43.71 28.70
C GLU A 126 -8.28 -42.28 29.19
N VAL A 127 -8.56 -42.12 30.50
CA VAL A 127 -8.77 -40.82 31.14
C VAL A 127 -7.44 -40.11 31.33
N GLU A 128 -6.38 -40.84 31.69
CA GLU A 128 -5.03 -40.28 31.84
C GLU A 128 -4.40 -39.92 30.48
N ALA A 129 -4.64 -40.71 29.42
CA ALA A 129 -4.25 -40.38 28.05
C ALA A 129 -4.96 -39.12 27.53
N LYS A 130 -6.27 -38.96 27.76
CA LYS A 130 -7.02 -37.73 27.42
C LYS A 130 -6.55 -36.51 28.21
N LYS A 131 -6.18 -36.69 29.48
CA LYS A 131 -5.67 -35.59 30.32
C LYS A 131 -4.28 -35.13 29.84
N ARG A 132 -3.42 -36.06 29.45
CA ARG A 132 -2.08 -35.79 28.90
C ARG A 132 -2.13 -35.16 27.50
N GLU A 133 -3.15 -35.50 26.69
CA GLU A 133 -3.40 -34.87 25.39
C GLU A 133 -4.00 -33.45 25.53
N ALA A 134 -4.91 -33.25 26.49
CA ALA A 134 -5.45 -31.93 26.83
C ALA A 134 -4.37 -31.00 27.42
N GLU A 135 -3.44 -31.54 28.21
CA GLU A 135 -2.29 -30.80 28.75
C GLU A 135 -1.27 -30.45 27.66
N LYS A 136 -1.01 -31.37 26.71
CA LYS A 136 -0.23 -31.05 25.49
C LYS A 136 -0.90 -29.98 24.63
N GLN A 137 -2.23 -29.99 24.49
CA GLN A 137 -2.95 -28.94 23.77
C GLN A 137 -2.93 -27.58 24.50
N ARG A 138 -3.00 -27.58 25.85
CA ARG A 138 -2.81 -26.36 26.67
C ARG A 138 -1.39 -25.83 26.55
N ALA A 139 -0.37 -26.67 26.65
CA ALA A 139 1.02 -26.26 26.48
C ALA A 139 1.33 -25.73 25.06
N ARG A 140 0.63 -26.26 24.03
CA ARG A 140 0.73 -25.76 22.65
C ARG A 140 0.01 -24.42 22.47
N ARG A 141 -1.13 -24.22 23.15
CA ARG A 141 -1.86 -22.94 23.19
C ARG A 141 -1.08 -21.88 23.97
N ASP A 142 -0.46 -22.23 25.08
CA ASP A 142 0.38 -21.32 25.89
C ASP A 142 1.70 -20.98 25.17
N ARG A 143 2.29 -21.89 24.40
CA ARG A 143 3.41 -21.56 23.50
C ARG A 143 2.99 -20.60 22.39
N LEU A 144 1.81 -20.77 21.80
CA LEU A 144 1.29 -19.84 20.79
C LEU A 144 0.95 -18.46 21.39
N TYR A 145 0.46 -18.43 22.64
CA TYR A 145 0.11 -17.20 23.34
C TYR A 145 1.36 -16.44 23.84
N ASN A 146 2.39 -17.16 24.29
CA ASN A 146 3.69 -16.57 24.66
C ASN A 146 4.55 -16.17 23.44
N ALA A 147 4.40 -16.85 22.28
CA ALA A 147 5.01 -16.42 21.02
C ALA A 147 4.45 -15.08 20.52
N ASN A 148 3.21 -14.72 20.91
CA ASN A 148 2.59 -13.43 20.60
C ASN A 148 2.81 -12.35 21.68
N ARG A 149 3.45 -12.67 22.82
CA ARG A 149 3.70 -11.73 23.92
C ARG A 149 5.18 -11.48 24.24
N SER A 150 6.11 -12.24 23.67
CA SER A 150 7.54 -11.95 23.80
C SER A 150 7.92 -10.81 22.85
N GLY A 151 7.90 -9.59 23.38
CA GLY A 151 8.65 -8.49 22.81
C GLY A 151 10.14 -8.78 22.92
N GLY A 152 10.82 -8.84 21.76
CA GLY A 152 12.27 -9.03 21.65
C GLY A 152 12.62 -9.98 20.51
N ASN A 153 13.02 -9.43 19.37
CA ASN A 153 13.57 -10.15 18.21
C ASN A 153 12.63 -11.10 17.45
N ASN A 154 11.51 -10.58 16.94
CA ASN A 154 11.23 -10.92 15.54
C ASN A 154 12.28 -10.16 14.72
N PRO A 155 13.09 -10.79 13.85
CA PRO A 155 13.81 -10.01 12.86
C PRO A 155 12.76 -9.15 12.17
N ARG A 156 12.88 -7.82 12.31
CA ARG A 156 12.19 -6.90 11.41
C ARG A 156 12.60 -7.38 10.04
N ARG A 157 11.71 -8.10 9.35
CA ARG A 157 11.86 -8.29 7.92
C ARG A 157 11.95 -6.86 7.41
N GLU A 158 13.08 -6.56 6.77
CA GLU A 158 13.28 -5.31 6.07
C GLU A 158 11.97 -5.04 5.34
N ALA A 159 11.30 -3.96 5.74
CA ALA A 159 10.16 -3.49 4.97
C ALA A 159 10.68 -3.39 3.54
N ALA A 160 9.97 -3.99 2.58
CA ALA A 160 10.26 -3.74 1.17
C ALA A 160 10.51 -2.24 1.04
N VAL A 161 11.66 -1.84 0.50
CA VAL A 161 12.07 -0.43 0.47
C VAL A 161 11.09 0.27 -0.46
N PHE A 162 9.99 0.77 0.11
CA PHE A 162 8.95 1.43 -0.64
C PHE A 162 9.52 2.74 -1.15
N LYS A 163 9.54 2.87 -2.47
CA LYS A 163 10.05 4.06 -3.14
C LYS A 163 9.19 5.26 -2.73
N SER A 164 9.86 6.39 -2.52
CA SER A 164 9.19 7.67 -2.31
C SER A 164 8.22 7.94 -3.45
N SER A 165 7.04 8.49 -3.15
CA SER A 165 6.04 8.85 -4.16
C SER A 165 6.50 10.03 -5.04
N VAL A 166 7.50 10.77 -4.57
CA VAL A 166 8.12 11.90 -5.26
C VAL A 166 9.65 11.85 -5.11
N ASP A 167 10.36 12.32 -6.13
CA ASP A 167 11.81 12.47 -6.09
C ASP A 167 12.17 13.64 -5.18
N ILE A 168 12.71 13.32 -4.00
CA ILE A 168 13.12 14.31 -3.00
C ILE A 168 14.32 15.07 -3.54
N GLN A 169 14.17 16.38 -3.71
CA GLN A 169 15.23 17.24 -4.23
C GLN A 169 16.12 17.79 -3.10
N PRO A 170 17.42 17.98 -3.33
CA PRO A 170 18.35 18.51 -2.31
C PRO A 170 17.98 19.89 -1.75
N GLU A 171 17.26 20.71 -2.52
CA GLU A 171 16.81 22.05 -2.13
C GLU A 171 15.57 22.04 -1.22
N TRP A 172 14.97 20.88 -0.95
CA TRP A 172 13.80 20.77 -0.09
C TRP A 172 14.18 20.89 1.38
N ASN A 173 13.58 21.87 2.05
CA ASN A 173 13.78 22.08 3.48
C ASN A 173 12.75 21.28 4.28
N MET A 174 13.24 20.41 5.16
CA MET A 174 12.38 19.70 6.12
C MET A 174 11.84 20.69 7.16
N LEU A 175 10.53 20.92 7.15
CA LEU A 175 9.86 21.84 8.07
C LEU A 175 9.50 21.18 9.40
N ASP A 176 8.97 19.96 9.35
CA ASP A 176 8.56 19.19 10.51
C ASP A 176 8.61 17.68 10.19
N GLN A 177 8.72 16.85 11.23
CA GLN A 177 8.70 15.39 11.12
C GLN A 177 7.79 14.80 12.20
N ILE A 178 6.66 14.22 11.79
CA ILE A 178 5.65 13.70 12.72
C ILE A 178 5.61 12.17 12.66
N PRO A 179 6.03 11.46 13.74
CA PRO A 179 5.86 10.03 13.82
C PRO A 179 4.38 9.63 13.92
N PHE A 180 3.97 8.54 13.26
CA PHE A 180 2.58 8.05 13.30
C PHE A 180 2.07 7.72 14.71
N SER A 181 2.96 7.40 15.66
CA SER A 181 2.58 7.21 17.07
C SER A 181 1.95 8.44 17.70
N THR A 182 2.28 9.64 17.19
CA THR A 182 1.70 10.91 17.65
C THR A 182 0.23 11.00 17.24
N PHE A 183 -0.11 10.52 16.03
CA PHE A 183 -1.48 10.53 15.52
C PHE A 183 -2.44 9.65 16.31
N THR A 184 -1.96 8.56 16.92
CA THR A 184 -2.83 7.62 17.67
C THR A 184 -3.53 8.26 18.87
N LYS A 185 -2.95 9.32 19.45
CA LYS A 185 -3.48 9.99 20.65
C LYS A 185 -4.35 11.20 20.34
N LEU A 186 -4.38 11.66 19.08
CA LEU A 186 -5.15 12.82 18.69
C LEU A 186 -6.64 12.51 18.73
N SER A 187 -7.44 13.49 19.14
CA SER A 187 -8.89 13.38 19.17
C SER A 187 -9.49 14.77 19.06
N TYR A 188 -10.43 14.93 18.15
CA TYR A 188 -11.19 16.17 17.96
C TYR A 188 -12.58 15.82 17.44
N THR A 189 -13.61 16.51 17.94
CA THR A 189 -14.99 16.30 17.50
C THR A 189 -15.45 17.52 16.74
N VAL A 190 -15.79 17.34 15.46
CA VAL A 190 -16.39 18.38 14.63
C VAL A 190 -17.91 18.42 14.78
N PRO A 191 -18.55 19.58 14.60
CA PRO A 191 -19.99 19.68 14.40
C PRO A 191 -20.43 18.96 13.12
N GLU A 192 -21.75 18.72 12.98
CA GLU A 192 -22.31 18.25 11.72
C GLU A 192 -22.04 19.29 10.60
N PRO A 193 -21.67 18.85 9.39
CA PRO A 193 -21.36 19.74 8.29
C PRO A 193 -22.57 20.47 7.75
N GLU A 194 -22.31 21.64 7.17
CA GLU A 194 -23.25 22.38 6.35
C GLU A 194 -22.99 22.10 4.87
N ASP A 195 -24.04 21.76 4.12
CA ASP A 195 -23.97 21.63 2.67
C ASP A 195 -24.07 23.03 2.04
N LEU A 196 -23.02 23.44 1.33
CA LEU A 196 -22.99 24.74 0.67
C LEU A 196 -23.56 24.67 -0.74
N ILE A 197 -23.09 23.69 -1.52
CA ILE A 197 -23.45 23.50 -2.93
C ILE A 197 -23.53 22.00 -3.21
N THR A 198 -24.52 21.61 -4.02
CA THR A 198 -24.62 20.26 -4.57
C THR A 198 -24.64 20.28 -6.10
N CYS A 199 -23.80 19.46 -6.73
CA CYS A 199 -23.62 19.42 -8.17
C CYS A 199 -23.72 17.99 -8.74
N GLY A 200 -24.08 17.87 -10.00
CA GLY A 200 -24.04 16.62 -10.76
C GLY A 200 -25.37 15.86 -10.76
N SER A 201 -25.30 14.57 -11.06
CA SER A 201 -26.50 13.73 -11.18
C SER A 201 -26.21 12.28 -10.81
N LEU A 202 -27.20 11.64 -10.18
CA LEU A 202 -27.10 10.28 -9.69
C LEU A 202 -28.08 9.36 -10.41
N GLU A 203 -27.58 8.23 -10.92
CA GLU A 203 -28.41 7.12 -11.35
C GLU A 203 -28.79 6.24 -10.15
N PHE A 204 -29.94 5.57 -10.27
CA PHE A 204 -30.49 4.75 -9.20
C PHE A 204 -29.77 3.41 -9.08
N TYR A 205 -29.53 2.97 -7.84
CA TYR A 205 -28.90 1.68 -7.57
C TYR A 205 -29.85 0.50 -7.86
N ASP A 206 -29.37 -0.48 -8.63
CA ASP A 206 -30.11 -1.70 -8.91
C ASP A 206 -29.96 -2.73 -7.78
N LYS A 207 -31.03 -2.84 -6.96
CA LYS A 207 -31.12 -3.82 -5.87
C LYS A 207 -30.97 -5.27 -6.32
N SER A 208 -31.13 -5.58 -7.61
CA SER A 208 -30.92 -6.95 -8.10
C SER A 208 -29.49 -7.44 -7.84
N TYR A 209 -28.50 -6.54 -7.76
CA TYR A 209 -27.11 -6.87 -7.45
C TYR A 209 -26.90 -7.34 -6.01
N ASP A 210 -27.77 -6.96 -5.06
CA ASP A 210 -27.71 -7.44 -3.67
C ASP A 210 -27.98 -8.95 -3.56
N ARG A 211 -28.55 -9.57 -4.60
CA ARG A 211 -28.82 -11.02 -4.70
C ARG A 211 -27.72 -11.81 -5.42
N THR A 212 -26.63 -11.14 -5.82
CA THR A 212 -25.49 -11.80 -6.48
C THR A 212 -24.79 -12.72 -5.48
N THR A 213 -24.50 -13.95 -5.92
CA THR A 213 -23.80 -14.97 -5.12
C THR A 213 -22.72 -15.63 -5.98
N PRO A 214 -21.71 -16.32 -5.42
CA PRO A 214 -20.73 -17.06 -6.20
C PRO A 214 -21.34 -18.12 -7.13
N LYS A 215 -22.56 -18.61 -6.84
CA LYS A 215 -23.29 -19.55 -7.71
C LYS A 215 -24.03 -18.88 -8.86
N ASN A 216 -24.34 -17.59 -8.71
CA ASN A 216 -25.02 -16.76 -9.70
C ASN A 216 -24.21 -15.47 -9.88
N GLU A 217 -22.95 -15.65 -10.28
CA GLU A 217 -22.01 -14.56 -10.50
C GLU A 217 -22.39 -13.75 -11.74
N ARG A 218 -22.05 -12.47 -11.74
CA ARG A 218 -22.29 -11.57 -12.89
C ARG A 218 -20.96 -11.16 -13.49
N ARG A 219 -20.83 -11.23 -14.82
CA ARG A 219 -19.61 -10.75 -15.50
C ARG A 219 -19.46 -9.24 -15.32
N LEU A 220 -18.27 -8.78 -14.96
CA LEU A 220 -17.98 -7.35 -14.93
C LEU A 220 -17.93 -6.80 -16.36
N GLU A 221 -18.72 -5.78 -16.63
CA GLU A 221 -18.81 -5.11 -17.93
C GLU A 221 -17.83 -3.93 -18.00
N ARG A 222 -17.49 -3.52 -19.22
CA ARG A 222 -16.54 -2.44 -19.47
C ARG A 222 -17.27 -1.18 -19.91
N PHE A 223 -17.07 -0.08 -19.19
CA PHE A 223 -17.67 1.21 -19.49
C PHE A 223 -16.62 2.16 -20.06
N LYS A 224 -16.54 2.26 -21.39
CA LYS A 224 -15.57 3.15 -22.08
C LYS A 224 -16.09 4.57 -22.29
N ASN A 225 -17.41 4.75 -22.34
CA ASN A 225 -18.02 6.02 -22.72
C ASN A 225 -18.37 6.89 -21.52
N ARG A 226 -18.07 6.46 -20.28
CA ARG A 226 -18.37 7.21 -19.07
C ARG A 226 -17.13 7.94 -18.58
N ASN A 227 -17.17 9.27 -18.61
CA ASN A 227 -16.07 10.11 -18.15
C ASN A 227 -16.02 10.16 -16.61
N PHE A 228 -14.83 9.90 -16.04
CA PHE A 228 -14.54 10.03 -14.62
C PHE A 228 -13.55 11.16 -14.41
N PHE A 229 -13.95 12.19 -13.66
CA PHE A 229 -13.13 13.37 -13.42
C PHE A 229 -12.34 13.21 -12.12
N LYS A 230 -11.01 13.35 -12.20
CA LYS A 230 -10.10 13.31 -11.03
C LYS A 230 -9.52 14.69 -10.73
N VAL A 231 -10.35 15.74 -10.81
CA VAL A 231 -9.92 17.14 -10.67
C VAL A 231 -9.37 17.39 -9.26
N THR A 232 -8.23 18.09 -9.23
CA THR A 232 -7.49 18.57 -8.05
C THR A 232 -8.29 19.64 -7.28
N THR A 233 -7.82 20.05 -6.10
CA THR A 233 -8.49 21.07 -5.28
C THR A 233 -8.43 22.44 -5.94
N THR A 234 -7.28 22.81 -6.52
CA THR A 234 -7.09 24.16 -7.09
C THR A 234 -7.72 24.33 -8.47
N ASP A 235 -7.84 23.24 -9.25
CA ASP A 235 -8.46 23.30 -10.58
C ASP A 235 -9.99 23.28 -10.51
N ASP A 236 -10.55 22.91 -9.36
CA ASP A 236 -11.98 22.89 -9.13
C ASP A 236 -12.58 24.33 -9.17
N PRO A 237 -13.50 24.62 -10.12
CA PRO A 237 -14.08 25.96 -10.26
C PRO A 237 -15.00 26.33 -9.09
N ILE A 238 -15.64 25.35 -8.44
CA ILE A 238 -16.54 25.58 -7.31
C ILE A 238 -15.72 25.88 -6.06
N ILE A 239 -14.64 25.15 -5.81
CA ILE A 239 -13.72 25.46 -4.70
C ILE A 239 -13.12 26.86 -4.89
N ARG A 240 -12.70 27.22 -6.11
CA ARG A 240 -12.23 28.59 -6.40
C ARG A 240 -13.29 29.65 -6.13
N ARG A 241 -14.54 29.41 -6.52
CA ARG A 241 -15.68 30.30 -6.20
C ARG A 241 -15.87 30.45 -4.69
N LEU A 242 -15.93 29.35 -3.95
CA LEU A 242 -16.09 29.35 -2.48
C LEU A 242 -14.91 30.00 -1.76
N ALA A 243 -13.69 29.85 -2.28
CA ALA A 243 -12.51 30.53 -1.80
C ALA A 243 -12.59 32.03 -2.03
N ASN A 244 -13.01 32.49 -3.22
CA ASN A 244 -13.18 33.92 -3.51
C ASN A 244 -14.27 34.60 -2.68
N GLU A 245 -15.30 33.86 -2.29
CA GLU A 245 -16.38 34.32 -1.41
C GLU A 245 -16.04 34.23 0.09
N ASP A 246 -14.80 33.89 0.45
CA ASP A 246 -14.33 33.73 1.83
C ASP A 246 -15.21 32.80 2.69
N LYS A 247 -15.75 31.74 2.08
CA LYS A 247 -16.62 30.78 2.79
C LYS A 247 -15.89 29.89 3.79
N ALA A 248 -14.57 29.73 3.59
CA ALA A 248 -13.68 28.96 4.43
C ALA A 248 -12.21 29.41 4.33
N THR A 249 -11.39 28.91 5.26
CA THR A 249 -9.94 29.14 5.27
C THR A 249 -9.15 27.92 4.81
N VAL A 250 -9.74 26.72 4.83
CA VAL A 250 -9.11 25.47 4.38
C VAL A 250 -9.95 24.82 3.28
N PHE A 251 -9.30 24.37 2.21
CA PHE A 251 -9.95 23.74 1.05
C PHE A 251 -9.26 22.42 0.68
N ALA A 252 -10.04 21.39 0.39
CA ALA A 252 -9.55 20.07 0.00
C ALA A 252 -10.61 19.26 -0.78
N THR A 253 -10.24 18.06 -1.23
CA THR A 253 -11.17 17.00 -1.66
C THR A 253 -11.27 15.89 -0.60
N ASP A 254 -12.33 15.09 -0.65
CA ASP A 254 -12.50 13.92 0.22
C ASP A 254 -11.40 12.87 0.06
N SER A 255 -10.82 12.67 -1.13
CA SER A 255 -9.68 11.79 -1.38
C SER A 255 -8.41 12.24 -0.64
N ILE A 256 -8.15 13.55 -0.61
CA ILE A 256 -7.03 14.14 0.12
C ILE A 256 -7.29 14.06 1.63
N LEU A 257 -8.47 14.46 2.09
CA LEU A 257 -8.81 14.43 3.51
C LEU A 257 -8.84 13.02 4.07
N SER A 258 -9.41 12.05 3.35
CA SER A 258 -9.41 10.65 3.80
C SER A 258 -8.01 10.07 3.89
N THR A 259 -7.08 10.51 3.02
CA THR A 259 -5.66 10.15 3.10
C THR A 259 -5.02 10.69 4.37
N LEU A 260 -5.25 11.97 4.72
CA LEU A 260 -4.77 12.55 5.99
C LEU A 260 -5.39 11.86 7.22
N MET A 261 -6.72 11.66 7.20
CA MET A 261 -7.47 11.02 8.29
C MET A 261 -7.00 9.58 8.56
N CYS A 262 -6.58 8.86 7.51
CA CYS A 262 -6.19 7.46 7.58
C CYS A 262 -4.67 7.25 7.49
N ALA A 263 -3.87 8.32 7.51
CA ALA A 263 -2.41 8.28 7.40
C ALA A 263 -1.72 7.21 8.27
N PRO A 264 -2.10 6.97 9.54
CA PRO A 264 -1.46 5.96 10.38
C PRO A 264 -1.58 4.51 9.87
N ARG A 265 -2.47 4.24 8.91
CA ARG A 265 -2.66 2.92 8.31
C ARG A 265 -1.90 2.76 6.99
N SER A 266 -1.32 3.84 6.46
CA SER A 266 -0.59 3.81 5.20
C SER A 266 0.75 3.10 5.36
N VAL A 267 1.11 2.31 4.36
CA VAL A 267 2.41 1.64 4.24
C VAL A 267 3.13 2.15 2.98
N TYR A 268 2.38 2.34 1.89
CA TYR A 268 2.94 2.93 0.68
C TYR A 268 3.09 4.44 0.85
N SER A 269 4.16 4.99 0.25
CA SER A 269 4.41 6.42 0.22
C SER A 269 3.33 7.14 -0.60
N TRP A 270 2.92 8.30 -0.10
CA TRP A 270 2.03 9.23 -0.78
C TRP A 270 2.48 10.65 -0.44
N ASP A 271 2.08 11.61 -1.25
CA ASP A 271 2.38 13.03 -1.04
C ASP A 271 1.15 13.89 -1.30
N ILE A 272 1.02 14.95 -0.51
CA ILE A 272 -0.01 15.99 -0.65
C ILE A 272 0.70 17.33 -0.82
N VAL A 273 0.29 18.09 -1.83
CA VAL A 273 0.74 19.45 -2.06
C VAL A 273 -0.04 20.37 -1.14
N ILE A 274 0.65 21.20 -0.38
CA ILE A 274 0.02 22.18 0.50
C ILE A 274 0.39 23.56 -0.02
N GLN A 275 -0.63 24.36 -0.36
CA GLN A 275 -0.44 25.73 -0.82
C GLN A 275 -1.10 26.71 0.14
N ARG A 276 -0.28 27.57 0.76
CA ARG A 276 -0.76 28.67 1.60
C ARG A 276 -0.69 29.97 0.81
N VAL A 277 -1.83 30.65 0.67
CA VAL A 277 -1.96 31.96 0.03
C VAL A 277 -2.74 32.87 0.96
N GLY A 278 -2.08 33.89 1.53
CA GLY A 278 -2.67 34.69 2.60
C GLY A 278 -3.09 33.84 3.80
N ASN A 279 -4.37 33.97 4.18
CA ASN A 279 -5.01 33.19 5.26
C ASN A 279 -5.74 31.93 4.74
N LYS A 280 -5.52 31.53 3.49
CA LYS A 280 -6.16 30.36 2.88
C LYS A 280 -5.15 29.24 2.67
N LEU A 281 -5.59 28.03 2.98
CA LEU A 281 -4.82 26.81 2.86
C LEU A 281 -5.53 25.87 1.88
N PHE A 282 -4.82 25.45 0.84
CA PHE A 282 -5.30 24.49 -0.13
C PHE A 282 -4.48 23.21 0.03
N PHE A 283 -5.16 22.12 0.40
CA PHE A 283 -4.58 20.78 0.30
C PHE A 283 -4.91 20.23 -1.07
N ASP A 284 -3.87 19.88 -1.80
CA ASP A 284 -3.95 19.52 -3.19
C ASP A 284 -3.14 18.26 -3.51
N LYS A 285 -3.36 17.69 -4.68
CA LYS A 285 -2.60 16.52 -5.17
C LYS A 285 -1.95 16.85 -6.51
N ARG A 286 -0.85 16.17 -6.82
CA ARG A 286 -0.25 16.25 -8.17
C ARG A 286 -1.12 15.55 -9.20
N ASP A 287 -1.10 16.06 -10.42
CA ASP A 287 -1.66 15.34 -11.57
C ASP A 287 -0.95 14.00 -11.77
N GLY A 288 -1.73 12.93 -11.92
CA GLY A 288 -1.20 11.58 -12.02
C GLY A 288 -0.60 11.02 -10.72
N SER A 289 -0.89 11.64 -9.57
CA SER A 289 -0.50 11.11 -8.27
C SER A 289 -1.05 9.70 -8.03
N GLN A 290 -0.29 8.88 -7.28
CA GLN A 290 -0.74 7.55 -6.86
C GLN A 290 -2.03 7.58 -6.02
N LEU A 291 -2.40 8.74 -5.48
CA LEU A 291 -3.68 8.96 -4.78
C LEU A 291 -4.90 8.68 -5.68
N ASP A 292 -4.75 8.74 -7.00
CA ASP A 292 -5.79 8.42 -7.97
C ASP A 292 -5.95 6.92 -8.25
N LEU A 293 -5.02 6.11 -7.75
CA LEU A 293 -5.04 4.67 -7.85
C LEU A 293 -5.48 4.04 -6.53
N LEU A 294 -5.84 2.75 -6.59
CA LEU A 294 -6.26 1.99 -5.43
C LEU A 294 -5.18 0.98 -5.06
N SER A 295 -4.66 1.03 -3.84
CA SER A 295 -3.67 0.05 -3.39
C SER A 295 -4.30 -1.35 -3.28
N VAL A 296 -3.52 -2.38 -3.56
CA VAL A 296 -3.92 -3.79 -3.43
C VAL A 296 -2.92 -4.48 -2.53
N ASN A 297 -3.42 -5.14 -1.49
CA ASN A 297 -2.62 -5.88 -0.50
C ASN A 297 -1.53 -5.03 0.20
N GLU A 298 -1.72 -3.72 0.30
CA GLU A 298 -0.77 -2.77 0.91
C GLU A 298 -0.37 -3.15 2.34
N THR A 299 -1.31 -3.66 3.13
CA THR A 299 -1.09 -4.04 4.53
C THR A 299 -0.96 -5.55 4.72
N SER A 300 -0.80 -6.30 3.63
CA SER A 300 -0.53 -7.73 3.66
C SER A 300 0.86 -8.03 4.22
N GLN A 301 1.01 -9.22 4.81
CA GLN A 301 2.33 -9.75 5.18
C GLN A 301 3.02 -10.45 4.01
N GLU A 302 2.27 -10.83 2.98
CA GLU A 302 2.80 -11.44 1.78
C GLU A 302 3.22 -10.34 0.79
N PRO A 303 4.51 -10.28 0.41
CA PRO A 303 4.97 -9.29 -0.55
C PRO A 303 4.40 -9.57 -1.94
N LEU A 304 4.11 -8.50 -2.67
CA LEU A 304 3.78 -8.59 -4.08
C LEU A 304 5.07 -8.68 -4.93
N PRO A 305 4.99 -9.27 -6.14
CA PRO A 305 6.09 -9.22 -7.10
C PRO A 305 6.58 -7.79 -7.38
N GLU A 306 7.89 -7.60 -7.46
CA GLU A 306 8.50 -6.29 -7.72
C GLU A 306 8.74 -5.99 -9.22
N ALA A 307 8.72 -7.03 -10.06
CA ALA A 307 8.94 -6.87 -11.49
C ALA A 307 7.85 -6.00 -12.12
N LYS A 308 8.24 -4.88 -12.74
CA LYS A 308 7.31 -3.88 -13.30
C LYS A 308 6.34 -4.46 -14.33
N ASP A 309 6.81 -5.41 -15.12
CA ASP A 309 6.01 -6.04 -16.19
C ASP A 309 5.12 -7.19 -15.66
N ASP A 310 5.21 -7.52 -14.37
CA ASP A 310 4.31 -8.51 -13.77
C ASP A 310 2.90 -7.92 -13.63
N ILE A 311 1.90 -8.68 -14.07
CA ILE A 311 0.48 -8.37 -13.94
C ILE A 311 0.02 -8.28 -12.47
N ASN A 312 0.81 -8.83 -11.56
CA ASN A 312 0.59 -8.84 -10.12
C ASN A 312 1.55 -7.89 -9.37
N SER A 313 2.32 -7.05 -10.08
CA SER A 313 3.08 -5.98 -9.43
C SER A 313 2.14 -4.99 -8.76
N ALA A 314 2.62 -4.29 -7.72
CA ALA A 314 1.81 -3.33 -6.97
C ALA A 314 1.18 -2.26 -7.90
N HIS A 315 1.93 -1.77 -8.89
CA HIS A 315 1.43 -0.79 -9.85
C HIS A 315 0.36 -1.38 -10.78
N SER A 316 0.63 -2.53 -11.40
CA SER A 316 -0.32 -3.21 -12.30
C SER A 316 -1.64 -3.53 -11.60
N LEU A 317 -1.57 -4.05 -10.37
CA LEU A 317 -2.74 -4.33 -9.55
C LEU A 317 -3.50 -3.06 -9.16
N SER A 318 -2.79 -1.96 -8.90
CA SER A 318 -3.42 -0.68 -8.59
C SER A 318 -4.18 -0.07 -9.76
N VAL A 319 -3.64 -0.20 -10.97
CA VAL A 319 -4.31 0.21 -12.22
C VAL A 319 -5.54 -0.68 -12.46
N GLU A 320 -5.40 -2.00 -12.33
CA GLU A 320 -6.51 -2.95 -12.46
C GLU A 320 -7.62 -2.68 -11.43
N ALA A 321 -7.27 -2.45 -10.16
CA ALA A 321 -8.24 -2.16 -9.11
C ALA A 321 -9.02 -0.87 -9.37
N ALA A 322 -8.34 0.19 -9.84
CA ALA A 322 -9.00 1.44 -10.24
C ALA A 322 -10.00 1.20 -11.39
N TYR A 323 -9.60 0.40 -12.39
CA TYR A 323 -10.46 0.02 -13.51
C TYR A 323 -11.68 -0.80 -13.06
N ILE A 324 -11.48 -1.79 -12.19
CA ILE A 324 -12.57 -2.60 -11.60
C ILE A 324 -13.55 -1.69 -10.86
N ASN A 325 -13.05 -0.76 -10.03
CA ASN A 325 -13.88 0.13 -9.23
C ASN A 325 -14.74 1.04 -10.10
N GLN A 326 -14.15 1.63 -11.15
CA GLN A 326 -14.88 2.46 -12.13
C GLN A 326 -16.00 1.67 -12.80
N ASN A 327 -15.69 0.50 -13.37
CA ASN A 327 -16.69 -0.31 -14.05
C ASN A 327 -17.80 -0.78 -13.11
N PHE A 328 -17.45 -1.27 -11.92
CA PHE A 328 -18.40 -1.72 -10.93
C PHE A 328 -19.35 -0.59 -10.51
N SER A 329 -18.82 0.61 -10.27
CA SER A 329 -19.61 1.77 -9.85
C SER A 329 -20.75 2.12 -10.81
N GLN A 330 -20.55 1.90 -12.11
CA GLN A 330 -21.56 2.18 -13.15
C GLN A 330 -22.42 0.95 -13.46
N GLN A 331 -21.86 -0.25 -13.34
CA GLN A 331 -22.57 -1.48 -13.67
C GLN A 331 -23.74 -1.77 -12.74
N VAL A 332 -23.63 -1.40 -11.46
CA VAL A 332 -24.66 -1.66 -10.44
C VAL A 332 -25.82 -0.67 -10.46
N LEU A 333 -25.89 0.19 -11.48
CA LEU A 333 -26.91 1.23 -11.62
C LEU A 333 -27.99 0.77 -12.62
N HIS A 334 -29.19 1.32 -12.47
CA HIS A 334 -30.26 1.13 -13.45
C HIS A 334 -29.90 1.83 -14.77
N ARG A 335 -30.10 1.12 -15.89
CA ARG A 335 -29.82 1.62 -17.25
C ARG A 335 -31.05 2.21 -17.95
N ASP A 336 -32.09 2.52 -17.20
CA ASP A 336 -33.35 3.07 -17.71
C ASP A 336 -33.28 4.58 -17.99
N GLY A 337 -32.11 5.20 -17.76
CA GLY A 337 -31.87 6.62 -18.00
C GLY A 337 -32.42 7.54 -16.92
N LYS A 338 -33.06 7.01 -15.88
CA LYS A 338 -33.59 7.82 -14.77
C LYS A 338 -32.46 8.30 -13.88
N LYS A 339 -32.43 9.61 -13.63
CA LYS A 339 -31.41 10.28 -12.82
C LYS A 339 -32.06 11.24 -11.83
N VAL A 340 -31.40 11.41 -10.69
CA VAL A 340 -31.66 12.50 -9.75
C VAL A 340 -30.60 13.55 -9.98
N SER A 341 -30.99 14.71 -10.51
CA SER A 341 -30.10 15.87 -10.65
C SER A 341 -30.05 16.66 -9.35
N PHE A 342 -28.87 17.17 -9.01
CA PHE A 342 -28.68 18.15 -7.96
C PHE A 342 -29.00 19.57 -8.44
N GLU A 343 -28.78 20.56 -7.58
CA GLU A 343 -29.08 21.97 -7.84
C GLU A 343 -28.25 22.52 -9.01
N GLU A 344 -26.97 22.19 -9.06
CA GLU A 344 -26.08 22.56 -10.16
C GLU A 344 -25.68 21.35 -11.03
N LEU A 345 -25.33 21.61 -12.29
CA LEU A 345 -24.81 20.58 -13.19
C LEU A 345 -23.39 20.13 -12.78
N ASN A 346 -22.88 19.07 -13.39
CA ASN A 346 -21.51 18.63 -13.14
C ASN A 346 -20.54 19.76 -13.56
N PRO A 347 -19.71 20.31 -12.66
CA PRO A 347 -18.88 21.47 -12.93
C PRO A 347 -17.66 21.17 -13.81
N PHE A 348 -17.40 19.89 -14.09
CA PHE A 348 -16.23 19.43 -14.85
C PHE A 348 -16.58 18.95 -16.26
N ALA A 349 -17.86 18.69 -16.52
CA ALA A 349 -18.34 18.13 -17.76
C ALA A 349 -18.60 19.22 -18.80
N THR A 350 -18.22 18.99 -20.04
CA THR A 350 -18.67 19.82 -21.16
C THR A 350 -20.05 19.37 -21.66
N GLU A 351 -20.78 20.28 -22.31
CA GLU A 351 -22.11 19.99 -22.82
C GLU A 351 -22.06 18.87 -23.87
N GLY A 352 -22.84 17.80 -23.67
CA GLY A 352 -22.88 16.63 -24.54
C GLY A 352 -21.97 15.46 -24.14
N GLU A 353 -21.14 15.60 -23.09
CA GLU A 353 -20.35 14.48 -22.58
C GLU A 353 -21.20 13.49 -21.76
N GLU A 354 -21.00 12.19 -22.00
CA GLU A 354 -21.61 11.13 -21.19
C GLU A 354 -20.78 10.90 -19.92
N VAL A 355 -21.23 11.49 -18.82
CA VAL A 355 -20.51 11.42 -17.53
C VAL A 355 -20.91 10.21 -16.70
N ALA A 356 -19.97 9.72 -15.89
CA ALA A 356 -20.25 8.75 -14.84
C ALA A 356 -21.29 9.32 -13.84
N SER A 357 -22.11 8.44 -13.26
CA SER A 357 -23.01 8.81 -12.16
C SER A 357 -22.20 9.22 -10.94
N VAL A 358 -22.25 10.51 -10.60
CA VAL A 358 -21.59 11.09 -9.43
C VAL A 358 -22.28 12.38 -9.03
N GLY A 359 -22.42 12.55 -7.71
CA GLY A 359 -22.89 13.74 -7.05
C GLY A 359 -21.77 14.35 -6.23
N TYR A 360 -21.47 15.61 -6.47
CA TYR A 360 -20.49 16.39 -5.69
C TYR A 360 -21.23 17.22 -4.64
N ARG A 361 -20.82 17.09 -3.39
CA ARG A 361 -21.33 17.89 -2.26
C ARG A 361 -20.17 18.71 -1.70
N TYR A 362 -20.27 20.02 -1.75
CA TYR A 362 -19.29 20.92 -1.16
C TYR A 362 -19.75 21.25 0.25
N ARG A 363 -19.01 20.75 1.23
CA ARG A 363 -19.47 20.72 2.63
C ARG A 363 -18.49 21.47 3.51
N ARG A 364 -19.02 22.17 4.51
CA ARG A 364 -18.24 22.98 5.44
C ARG A 364 -18.27 22.40 6.84
N TRP A 365 -17.10 22.25 7.43
CA TRP A 365 -16.90 21.92 8.84
C TRP A 365 -16.25 23.10 9.57
N LYS A 366 -16.78 23.44 10.74
CA LYS A 366 -16.15 24.40 11.63
C LYS A 366 -15.12 23.67 12.51
N LEU A 367 -13.84 24.01 12.35
CA LEU A 367 -12.72 23.42 13.10
C LEU A 367 -12.30 24.30 14.28
N ASP A 368 -12.52 25.60 14.20
CA ASP A 368 -12.32 26.56 15.28
C ASP A 368 -13.23 27.78 15.03
N ASN A 369 -13.13 28.82 15.86
CA ASN A 369 -13.84 30.08 15.63
C ASN A 369 -13.45 30.75 14.31
N ASP A 370 -12.15 30.74 13.99
CA ASP A 370 -11.60 31.41 12.80
C ASP A 370 -11.21 30.42 11.69
N VAL A 371 -11.29 29.11 11.95
CA VAL A 371 -10.91 28.06 10.99
C VAL A 371 -12.12 27.25 10.58
N SER A 372 -12.45 27.32 9.29
CA SER A 372 -13.42 26.45 8.67
C SER A 372 -12.82 25.75 7.45
N LEU A 373 -13.23 24.51 7.27
CA LEU A 373 -12.75 23.62 6.23
C LEU A 373 -13.88 23.31 5.28
N VAL A 374 -13.64 23.51 3.99
CA VAL A 374 -14.52 23.09 2.90
C VAL A 374 -13.89 21.92 2.17
N ALA A 375 -14.68 20.88 1.94
CA ALA A 375 -14.27 19.75 1.13
C ALA A 375 -15.30 19.43 0.05
N ARG A 376 -14.82 19.05 -1.14
CA ARG A 376 -15.65 18.35 -2.14
C ARG A 376 -15.75 16.88 -1.76
N CYS A 377 -16.97 16.43 -1.47
CA CYS A 377 -17.29 15.03 -1.17
C CYS A 377 -18.11 14.40 -2.30
N GLU A 378 -17.98 13.08 -2.47
CA GLU A 378 -18.62 12.37 -3.56
C GLU A 378 -19.61 11.29 -3.10
N VAL A 379 -20.74 11.19 -3.79
CA VAL A 379 -21.68 10.07 -3.73
C VAL A 379 -21.88 9.51 -5.14
N GLN A 380 -22.01 8.20 -5.29
CA GLN A 380 -22.02 7.55 -6.62
C GLN A 380 -23.42 7.14 -7.07
N SER A 381 -24.35 6.91 -6.13
CA SER A 381 -25.72 6.49 -6.47
C SER A 381 -26.74 6.89 -5.41
N VAL A 382 -28.02 6.74 -5.76
CA VAL A 382 -29.16 6.95 -4.88
C VAL A 382 -30.06 5.72 -4.88
N LEU A 383 -30.64 5.42 -3.73
CA LEU A 383 -31.70 4.46 -3.56
C LEU A 383 -32.96 5.19 -3.13
N GLU A 384 -34.10 4.91 -3.75
CA GLU A 384 -35.38 5.44 -3.31
C GLU A 384 -36.25 4.32 -2.74
N VAL A 385 -36.70 4.51 -1.50
CA VAL A 385 -37.60 3.60 -0.78
C VAL A 385 -38.65 4.44 -0.10
N ASN A 386 -39.93 4.18 -0.36
CA ASN A 386 -41.06 4.93 0.21
C ASN A 386 -40.93 6.45 0.04
N ASN A 387 -40.53 6.91 -1.15
CA ASN A 387 -40.23 8.32 -1.47
C ASN A 387 -39.11 8.97 -0.65
N GLN A 388 -38.35 8.20 0.13
CA GLN A 388 -37.15 8.66 0.81
C GLN A 388 -35.92 8.28 -0.01
N LYS A 389 -35.12 9.29 -0.36
CA LYS A 389 -33.84 9.11 -1.04
C LYS A 389 -32.75 8.79 -0.01
N SER A 390 -31.97 7.77 -0.31
CA SER A 390 -30.82 7.32 0.46
C SER A 390 -29.58 7.36 -0.44
N TYR A 391 -28.59 8.15 -0.06
CA TYR A 391 -27.37 8.33 -0.83
C TYR A 391 -26.38 7.22 -0.55
N LEU A 392 -25.74 6.73 -1.62
CA LEU A 392 -24.85 5.58 -1.55
C LEU A 392 -23.44 5.94 -2.03
N THR A 393 -22.45 5.41 -1.32
CA THR A 393 -21.11 5.21 -1.89
C THR A 393 -20.96 3.79 -2.43
N VAL A 394 -20.25 3.63 -3.54
CA VAL A 394 -20.12 2.32 -4.23
C VAL A 394 -18.66 2.06 -4.55
N ASN A 395 -18.08 1.01 -3.93
CA ASN A 395 -16.70 0.60 -4.14
C ASN A 395 -16.59 -0.91 -4.37
N ALA A 396 -15.49 -1.36 -4.98
CA ALA A 396 -15.23 -2.75 -5.31
C ALA A 396 -13.91 -3.24 -4.69
N LEU A 397 -13.99 -4.24 -3.84
CA LEU A 397 -12.86 -5.08 -3.46
C LEU A 397 -12.51 -6.02 -4.62
N ASN A 398 -11.22 -6.28 -4.80
CA ASN A 398 -10.70 -7.09 -5.90
C ASN A 398 -9.82 -8.25 -5.40
N GLU A 399 -10.13 -9.47 -5.83
CA GLU A 399 -9.29 -10.67 -5.67
C GLU A 399 -8.59 -10.98 -7.00
N PHE A 400 -7.25 -10.91 -7.02
CA PHE A 400 -6.45 -11.19 -8.21
C PHE A 400 -5.98 -12.65 -8.26
N ASP A 401 -5.53 -13.22 -7.14
CA ASP A 401 -5.18 -14.63 -6.99
C ASP A 401 -5.53 -15.09 -5.56
N PRO A 402 -6.45 -16.07 -5.39
CA PRO A 402 -6.83 -16.62 -4.10
C PRO A 402 -5.66 -17.15 -3.25
N LYS A 403 -4.52 -17.46 -3.86
CA LYS A 403 -3.34 -17.94 -3.14
C LYS A 403 -2.74 -16.89 -2.21
N TYR A 404 -2.83 -15.61 -2.58
CA TYR A 404 -2.28 -14.50 -1.79
C TYR A 404 -3.16 -14.13 -0.60
N SER A 405 -4.48 -14.30 -0.72
CA SER A 405 -5.40 -14.09 0.40
C SER A 405 -5.44 -15.31 1.33
N GLY A 406 -5.11 -16.51 0.82
CA GLY A 406 -5.33 -17.79 1.49
C GLY A 406 -6.81 -18.16 1.64
N VAL A 407 -7.72 -17.34 1.09
CA VAL A 407 -9.17 -17.48 1.23
C VAL A 407 -9.80 -17.28 -0.14
N ASP A 408 -10.18 -18.38 -0.78
CA ASP A 408 -10.86 -18.38 -2.08
C ASP A 408 -12.30 -17.85 -1.94
N TRP A 409 -12.53 -16.66 -2.49
CA TRP A 409 -13.82 -15.98 -2.40
C TRP A 409 -14.97 -16.80 -3.00
N ARG A 410 -14.74 -17.52 -4.11
CA ARG A 410 -15.77 -18.34 -4.77
C ARG A 410 -16.31 -19.43 -3.84
N ARG A 411 -15.48 -19.94 -2.95
CA ARG A 411 -15.84 -21.01 -2.01
C ARG A 411 -16.32 -20.48 -0.67
N LYS A 412 -15.88 -19.28 -0.28
CA LYS A 412 -16.01 -18.77 1.09
C LYS A 412 -17.01 -17.65 1.28
N LEU A 413 -17.37 -16.90 0.24
CA LEU A 413 -18.30 -15.76 0.40
C LEU A 413 -19.71 -16.15 0.87
N ASP A 414 -20.19 -17.35 0.50
CA ASP A 414 -21.51 -17.84 0.92
C ASP A 414 -21.53 -18.32 2.38
N THR A 415 -20.47 -19.01 2.80
CA THR A 415 -20.45 -19.72 4.10
C THR A 415 -19.65 -18.99 5.19
N GLN A 416 -18.66 -18.19 4.80
CA GLN A 416 -17.66 -17.59 5.68
C GLN A 416 -17.38 -16.14 5.28
N ARG A 417 -18.42 -15.37 4.93
CA ARG A 417 -18.29 -13.95 4.54
C ARG A 417 -17.50 -13.10 5.52
N GLY A 418 -17.70 -13.33 6.83
CA GLY A 418 -16.95 -12.62 7.87
C GLY A 418 -15.45 -12.92 7.83
N ALA A 419 -15.04 -14.14 7.48
CA ALA A 419 -13.63 -14.49 7.32
C ALA A 419 -13.01 -13.84 6.06
N VAL A 420 -13.77 -13.78 4.97
CA VAL A 420 -13.35 -13.05 3.76
C VAL A 420 -13.12 -11.57 4.09
N LEU A 421 -14.11 -10.92 4.71
CA LEU A 421 -13.99 -9.53 5.12
C LEU A 421 -12.83 -9.31 6.10
N ALA A 422 -12.63 -10.18 7.08
CA ALA A 422 -11.51 -10.06 8.02
C ALA A 422 -10.15 -10.16 7.32
N THR A 423 -10.04 -10.99 6.28
CA THR A 423 -8.82 -11.11 5.45
C THR A 423 -8.60 -9.82 4.66
N GLU A 424 -9.65 -9.27 4.07
CA GLU A 424 -9.58 -7.99 3.36
C GLU A 424 -9.25 -6.82 4.29
N LEU A 425 -9.76 -6.81 5.51
CA LEU A 425 -9.41 -5.80 6.51
C LEU A 425 -7.96 -5.89 6.95
N LYS A 426 -7.37 -7.09 6.95
CA LYS A 426 -5.95 -7.28 7.22
C LYS A 426 -5.09 -6.80 6.06
N ASN A 427 -5.44 -7.16 4.83
CA ASN A 427 -4.60 -6.95 3.65
C ASN A 427 -4.78 -5.57 2.99
N ASN A 428 -5.95 -4.95 3.16
CA ASN A 428 -6.35 -3.70 2.51
C ASN A 428 -6.83 -2.65 3.54
N ALA A 429 -6.20 -2.61 4.72
CA ALA A 429 -6.67 -1.83 5.88
C ALA A 429 -6.78 -0.33 5.58
N ASN A 430 -5.79 0.23 4.87
CA ASN A 430 -5.76 1.65 4.50
C ASN A 430 -6.84 1.99 3.46
N LYS A 431 -6.95 1.19 2.40
CA LYS A 431 -7.98 1.35 1.34
C LYS A 431 -9.40 1.36 1.92
N LEU A 432 -9.73 0.37 2.75
CA LEU A 432 -11.04 0.28 3.39
C LEU A 432 -11.31 1.42 4.36
N ALA A 433 -10.28 1.88 5.09
CA ALA A 433 -10.41 3.04 5.97
C ALA A 433 -10.71 4.32 5.18
N LYS A 434 -9.99 4.57 4.07
CA LYS A 434 -10.21 5.75 3.20
C LYS A 434 -11.62 5.78 2.61
N TRP A 435 -12.11 4.65 2.07
CA TRP A 435 -13.48 4.56 1.56
C TRP A 435 -14.54 4.83 2.63
N THR A 436 -14.30 4.30 3.84
CA THR A 436 -15.21 4.53 4.97
C THR A 436 -15.20 6.00 5.39
N ALA A 437 -14.02 6.64 5.44
CA ALA A 437 -13.88 8.06 5.73
C ALA A 437 -14.58 8.92 4.66
N GLN A 438 -14.39 8.63 3.37
CA GLN A 438 -15.09 9.30 2.27
C GLN A 438 -16.62 9.18 2.41
N ALA A 439 -17.13 7.99 2.71
CA ALA A 439 -18.56 7.78 2.91
C ALA A 439 -19.12 8.58 4.10
N ILE A 440 -18.33 8.72 5.18
CA ILE A 440 -18.70 9.55 6.34
C ILE A 440 -18.66 11.05 5.98
N LEU A 441 -17.60 11.50 5.31
CA LEU A 441 -17.45 12.89 4.84
C LEU A 441 -18.57 13.30 3.88
N ALA A 442 -19.04 12.38 3.05
CA ALA A 442 -20.16 12.59 2.14
C ALA A 442 -21.54 12.49 2.80
N SER A 443 -21.63 12.11 4.09
CA SER A 443 -22.87 11.70 4.76
C SER A 443 -23.70 10.73 3.91
N ALA A 444 -23.03 9.72 3.35
CA ALA A 444 -23.73 8.63 2.68
C ALA A 444 -24.50 7.79 3.72
N ASP A 445 -25.73 7.44 3.41
CA ASP A 445 -26.55 6.60 4.28
C ASP A 445 -26.03 5.15 4.30
N MET A 446 -25.53 4.70 3.15
CA MET A 446 -25.01 3.35 2.96
C MET A 446 -23.75 3.37 2.08
N MET A 447 -22.85 2.44 2.36
CA MET A 447 -21.68 2.11 1.55
C MET A 447 -21.86 0.70 1.00
N LYS A 448 -21.83 0.54 -0.32
CA LYS A 448 -21.90 -0.74 -1.03
C LYS A 448 -20.50 -1.20 -1.40
N LEU A 449 -20.14 -2.42 -0.99
CA LEU A 449 -18.89 -3.08 -1.34
C LEU A 449 -19.17 -4.27 -2.25
N GLY A 450 -18.69 -4.20 -3.48
CA GLY A 450 -18.65 -5.33 -4.42
C GLY A 450 -17.44 -6.22 -4.16
N TYR A 451 -17.62 -7.54 -4.28
CA TYR A 451 -16.53 -8.52 -4.26
C TYR A 451 -16.32 -9.01 -5.69
N VAL A 452 -15.28 -8.48 -6.34
CA VAL A 452 -14.93 -8.77 -7.72
C VAL A 452 -13.67 -9.62 -7.78
N THR A 453 -13.66 -10.69 -8.57
CA THR A 453 -12.49 -11.57 -8.73
C THR A 453 -12.16 -11.74 -10.22
N ARG A 454 -10.89 -11.98 -10.55
CA ARG A 454 -10.51 -12.40 -11.91
C ARG A 454 -11.22 -13.71 -12.27
N VAL A 455 -11.58 -13.90 -13.55
CA VAL A 455 -12.11 -15.18 -14.05
C VAL A 455 -11.05 -16.27 -13.93
N HIS A 456 -9.81 -15.94 -14.28
CA HIS A 456 -8.64 -16.80 -14.11
C HIS A 456 -7.51 -15.96 -13.50
N PRO A 457 -6.72 -16.47 -12.54
CA PRO A 457 -5.69 -15.66 -11.86
C PRO A 457 -4.64 -15.03 -12.79
N ARG A 458 -4.42 -15.65 -13.96
CA ARG A 458 -3.52 -15.14 -15.02
C ARG A 458 -4.17 -14.21 -16.04
N ASP A 459 -5.47 -13.95 -15.92
CA ASP A 459 -6.24 -13.09 -16.82
C ASP A 459 -6.75 -11.86 -16.06
N HIS A 460 -5.99 -10.77 -16.17
CA HIS A 460 -6.32 -9.49 -15.53
C HIS A 460 -7.32 -8.64 -16.33
N PHE A 461 -7.88 -9.18 -17.42
CA PHE A 461 -8.81 -8.46 -18.30
C PHE A 461 -10.28 -8.84 -18.08
N ASN A 462 -10.54 -10.03 -17.54
CA ASN A 462 -11.89 -10.53 -17.32
C ASN A 462 -12.16 -10.78 -15.85
N HIS A 463 -13.24 -10.17 -15.35
CA HIS A 463 -13.64 -10.24 -13.95
C HIS A 463 -15.10 -10.63 -13.80
N VAL A 464 -15.45 -11.13 -12.61
CA VAL A 464 -16.81 -11.48 -12.21
C VAL A 464 -17.11 -10.92 -10.82
N ILE A 465 -18.34 -10.45 -10.64
CA ILE A 465 -18.90 -9.99 -9.37
C ILE A 465 -19.49 -11.21 -8.66
N LEU A 466 -18.98 -11.51 -7.47
CA LEU A 466 -19.42 -12.65 -6.65
C LEU A 466 -20.46 -12.27 -5.60
N ALA A 467 -20.39 -11.05 -5.07
CA ALA A 467 -21.30 -10.56 -4.05
C ALA A 467 -21.30 -9.03 -4.01
N VAL A 468 -22.39 -8.45 -3.52
CA VAL A 468 -22.45 -7.03 -3.14
C VAL A 468 -23.03 -6.94 -1.73
N VAL A 469 -22.35 -6.20 -0.85
CA VAL A 469 -22.73 -6.08 0.57
C VAL A 469 -22.84 -4.62 0.94
N GLY A 470 -23.92 -4.25 1.63
CA GLY A 470 -24.15 -2.89 2.12
C GLY A 470 -23.81 -2.75 3.59
N TYR A 471 -23.20 -1.64 3.95
CA TYR A 471 -22.87 -1.26 5.31
C TYR A 471 -23.31 0.18 5.58
N LYS A 472 -23.70 0.49 6.81
CA LYS A 472 -23.81 1.88 7.26
C LYS A 472 -22.40 2.41 7.57
N PRO A 473 -21.95 3.56 7.04
CA PRO A 473 -20.57 3.99 7.19
C PRO A 473 -20.09 4.12 8.64
N LYS A 474 -20.91 4.71 9.53
CA LYS A 474 -20.57 4.87 10.96
C LYS A 474 -20.45 3.53 11.69
N GLU A 475 -21.32 2.56 11.37
CA GLU A 475 -21.25 1.21 11.96
C GLU A 475 -20.03 0.43 11.45
N PHE A 476 -19.73 0.54 10.15
CA PHE A 476 -18.56 -0.10 9.55
C PHE A 476 -17.26 0.50 10.08
N ALA A 477 -17.19 1.82 10.28
CA ALA A 477 -16.05 2.48 10.92
C ALA A 477 -15.73 1.84 12.29
N GLY A 478 -16.76 1.56 13.09
CA GLY A 478 -16.61 0.82 14.35
C GLY A 478 -16.05 -0.59 14.15
N GLN A 479 -16.55 -1.35 13.16
CA GLN A 479 -16.06 -2.70 12.85
C GLN A 479 -14.59 -2.75 12.44
N ILE A 480 -14.11 -1.71 11.75
CA ILE A 480 -12.73 -1.62 11.26
C ILE A 480 -11.80 -0.84 12.20
N ASN A 481 -12.27 -0.52 13.42
CA ASN A 481 -11.56 0.27 14.43
C ASN A 481 -11.11 1.65 13.92
N LEU A 482 -11.93 2.32 13.10
CA LEU A 482 -11.71 3.67 12.60
C LEU A 482 -12.50 4.66 13.47
N ASN A 483 -11.80 5.38 14.34
CA ASN A 483 -12.40 6.35 15.23
C ASN A 483 -12.54 7.72 14.54
N THR A 484 -13.77 8.23 14.43
CA THR A 484 -14.06 9.52 13.79
C THR A 484 -13.42 10.70 14.50
N SER A 485 -13.35 10.68 15.83
CA SER A 485 -12.70 11.76 16.58
C SER A 485 -11.19 11.74 16.37
N ASN A 486 -10.59 10.55 16.23
CA ASN A 486 -9.16 10.45 15.90
C ASN A 486 -8.86 10.98 14.50
N MET A 487 -9.67 10.60 13.49
CA MET A 487 -9.56 11.10 12.11
C MET A 487 -9.52 12.63 12.07
N TRP A 488 -10.49 13.29 12.74
CA TRP A 488 -10.55 14.75 12.81
C TRP A 488 -9.44 15.36 13.66
N GLY A 489 -8.98 14.67 14.71
CA GLY A 489 -7.83 15.09 15.50
C GLY A 489 -6.55 15.19 14.66
N ILE A 490 -6.32 14.24 13.76
CA ILE A 490 -5.19 14.25 12.83
C ILE A 490 -5.30 15.44 11.86
N VAL A 491 -6.45 15.60 11.21
CA VAL A 491 -6.68 16.72 10.28
C VAL A 491 -6.51 18.07 10.97
N LYS A 492 -7.07 18.25 12.17
CA LYS A 492 -6.94 19.50 12.94
C LYS A 492 -5.49 19.81 13.26
N ALA A 493 -4.72 18.82 13.73
CA ALA A 493 -3.31 19.02 14.06
C ALA A 493 -2.47 19.43 12.83
N ILE A 494 -2.71 18.80 11.68
CA ILE A 494 -2.01 19.13 10.43
C ILE A 494 -2.40 20.52 9.93
N VAL A 495 -3.69 20.87 9.98
CA VAL A 495 -4.18 22.22 9.63
C VAL A 495 -3.54 23.27 10.52
N ASP A 496 -3.50 23.06 11.84
CA ASP A 496 -2.92 24.00 12.80
C ASP A 496 -1.41 24.20 12.59
N LEU A 497 -0.70 23.15 12.18
CA LEU A 497 0.71 23.23 11.82
C LEU A 497 0.88 24.06 10.55
N CYS A 498 0.13 23.74 9.50
CA CYS A 498 0.24 24.39 8.19
C CYS A 498 -0.16 25.88 8.25
N MET A 499 -1.14 26.22 9.09
CA MET A 499 -1.54 27.61 9.35
C MET A 499 -0.49 28.44 10.11
N LYS A 500 0.60 27.83 10.59
CA LYS A 500 1.75 28.55 11.18
C LYS A 500 2.92 28.73 10.21
N LEU A 501 2.93 28.02 9.09
CA LEU A 501 4.02 28.07 8.09
C LEU A 501 3.95 29.37 7.28
N ASN A 502 5.07 29.83 6.73
CA ASN A 502 5.03 30.99 5.82
C ASN A 502 4.19 30.69 4.57
N GLU A 503 3.74 31.75 3.89
CA GLU A 503 3.10 31.59 2.58
C GLU A 503 4.03 30.89 1.58
N GLY A 504 3.44 30.08 0.70
CA GLY A 504 4.19 29.30 -0.27
C GLY A 504 3.64 27.89 -0.46
N LYS A 505 4.47 27.07 -1.10
CA LYS A 505 4.17 25.68 -1.43
C LYS A 505 5.01 24.74 -0.57
N ALA A 506 4.37 23.76 0.03
CA ALA A 506 4.99 22.69 0.80
C ALA A 506 4.47 21.32 0.33
N PHE A 507 5.16 20.26 0.74
CA PHE A 507 4.74 18.89 0.55
C PHE A 507 4.58 18.23 1.92
N ALA A 508 3.55 17.40 2.08
CA ALA A 508 3.30 16.59 3.26
C ALA A 508 3.28 15.10 2.91
#